data_AF-A0A5N9HD78-F1
#
_entry.id   AF-A0A5N9HD78-F1
#
_cell.length_a   1.000
_cell.length_b   1.000
_cell.length_c   1.000
_cell.angle_alpha   90.00
_cell.angle_beta   90.00
_cell.angle_gamma   90.00
#
_symmetry.space_group_name_H-M   'P 1'
#
loop_
_entity.id
_entity.type
_entity.pdbx_description
1 polymer ?
#
loop_
_entity_poly.entity_id
_entity_poly.type
_entity_poly.pdbx_seq_one_letter_code
_entity_poly.pdbx_strand_id
1 'polypeptide(L)' 'MRFDDGSSAFAKIGTTLDTSEWLRFKHRMYSQTTASWLPKLLGWDDDGDTPILALEDLSGAHWPPPWGRHHI' A
#
# COMPACT_ATOMS: atom_id res chain seq x y z
N MET A 1 -6.47 -3.67 6.06
CA MET A 1 -7.77 -4.25 5.64
C MET A 1 -7.62 -5.76 5.63
N ARG A 2 -8.68 -6.51 5.98
CA ARG A 2 -8.74 -7.97 5.82
C ARG A 2 -9.86 -8.33 4.87
N PHE A 3 -9.65 -9.38 4.09
CA PHE A 3 -10.63 -9.94 3.16
C PHE A 3 -11.24 -11.22 3.73
N ASP A 4 -12.36 -11.68 3.15
CA ASP A 4 -13.10 -12.87 3.62
C ASP A 4 -12.30 -14.17 3.48
N ASP A 5 -11.34 -14.22 2.56
CA ASP A 5 -10.41 -15.34 2.39
C ASP A 5 -9.28 -15.39 3.43
N GLY A 6 -9.28 -14.45 4.39
CA GLY A 6 -8.29 -14.32 5.44
C GLY A 6 -7.01 -13.59 5.03
N SER A 7 -6.85 -13.21 3.76
CA SER A 7 -5.74 -12.37 3.31
C SER A 7 -5.91 -10.92 3.77
N SER A 8 -4.83 -10.14 3.71
CA SER A 8 -4.84 -8.74 4.15
C SER A 8 -4.03 -7.83 3.23
N ALA A 9 -4.39 -6.55 3.26
CA ALA A 9 -3.74 -5.49 2.50
C ALA A 9 -3.51 -4.24 3.36
N PHE A 10 -2.44 -3.53 3.03
CA PHE A 10 -2.20 -2.15 3.49
C PHE A 10 -2.80 -1.18 2.47
N ALA A 11 -3.91 -0.54 2.84
CA ALA A 11 -4.61 0.43 2.00
C ALA A 11 -4.15 1.86 2.30
N LYS A 12 -3.90 2.65 1.26
CA LYS A 12 -3.64 4.09 1.34
C LYS A 12 -4.74 4.82 0.59
N ILE A 13 -5.31 5.85 1.21
CA ILE A 13 -6.41 6.65 0.65
C ILE A 13 -5.92 8.09 0.50
N GLY A 14 -6.12 8.66 -0.68
CA GLY A 14 -5.82 10.07 -0.96
C GLY A 14 -6.98 10.91 -0.48
N THR A 15 -6.85 11.54 0.68
CA THR A 15 -7.94 12.34 1.28
C THR A 15 -7.77 13.83 1.03
N THR A 16 -6.72 14.22 0.31
CA THR A 16 -6.42 15.61 -0.09
C THR A 16 -5.89 15.59 -1.52
N LEU A 17 -5.98 16.72 -2.23
CA LEU A 17 -5.45 16.83 -3.59
C LEU A 17 -3.99 16.34 -3.67
N ASP A 18 -3.13 16.83 -2.78
CA ASP A 18 -1.72 16.47 -2.71
C ASP A 18 -1.51 14.96 -2.48
N THR A 19 -2.26 14.36 -1.55
CA THR A 19 -2.11 12.93 -1.24
C THR A 19 -2.68 12.04 -2.36
N SER A 20 -3.71 12.51 -3.06
CA SER A 20 -4.29 11.87 -4.23
C SER A 20 -3.32 11.87 -5.41
N GLU A 21 -2.68 13.01 -5.71
CA GLU A 21 -1.64 13.10 -6.73
C GLU A 21 -0.43 12.19 -6.42
N TRP A 22 0.01 12.18 -5.17
CA TRP A 22 1.07 11.29 -4.73
C TRP A 22 0.71 9.81 -4.87
N LEU A 23 -0.56 9.44 -4.64
CA LEU A 23 -1.02 8.07 -4.81
C LEU A 23 -1.07 7.65 -6.28
N ARG A 24 -1.50 8.53 -7.18
CA ARG A 24 -1.45 8.29 -8.64
C ARG A 24 -0.02 8.10 -9.12
N PHE A 25 0.91 8.91 -8.62
CA PHE A 25 2.34 8.74 -8.90
C PHE A 25 2.86 7.37 -8.39
N LYS A 26 2.51 6.98 -7.16
CA LYS A 26 2.88 5.67 -6.61
C LYS A 26 2.30 4.54 -7.45
N HIS A 27 1.03 4.60 -7.82
CA HIS A 27 0.41 3.60 -8.68
C HIS A 27 1.18 3.45 -10.00
N ARG A 28 1.55 4.56 -10.66
CA ARG A 28 2.39 4.51 -11.87
C ARG A 28 3.74 3.82 -11.66
N MET A 29 4.38 3.99 -10.50
CA MET A 29 5.64 3.31 -10.19
C MET A 29 5.44 1.80 -9.99
N TYR A 30 4.41 1.41 -9.24
CA TYR A 30 4.09 0.00 -8.97
C TYR A 30 3.58 -0.74 -10.23
N SER A 31 2.86 -0.07 -11.14
CA SER A 31 2.38 -0.69 -12.38
C SER A 31 3.50 -0.93 -13.41
N GLN A 32 4.63 -0.24 -13.25
CA GLN A 32 5.79 -0.35 -14.15
C GLN A 32 6.94 -1.16 -13.57
N THR A 33 6.91 -1.44 -12.26
CA THR A 33 8.02 -2.10 -11.56
C THR A 33 7.52 -3.28 -10.77
N THR A 34 8.03 -4.47 -11.08
CA THR A 34 7.86 -5.67 -10.25
C THR A 34 9.23 -6.13 -9.77
N ALA A 35 9.37 -6.27 -8.45
CA ALA A 35 10.61 -6.74 -7.83
C ALA A 35 10.32 -7.51 -6.55
N SER A 36 11.20 -8.44 -6.17
CA SER A 36 11.04 -9.27 -4.96
C SER A 36 11.13 -8.49 -3.65
N TRP A 37 11.72 -7.30 -3.68
CA TRP A 37 11.88 -6.40 -2.53
C TRP A 37 10.81 -5.30 -2.48
N LEU A 38 9.90 -5.25 -3.46
CA LEU A 38 8.75 -4.34 -3.46
C LEU A 38 7.51 -5.06 -2.92
N PRO A 39 6.68 -4.40 -2.10
CA PRO A 39 5.35 -4.90 -1.78
C PRO A 39 4.55 -5.19 -3.04
N LYS A 40 3.78 -6.27 -3.07
CA LYS A 40 2.90 -6.53 -4.22
C LYS A 40 1.81 -5.46 -4.33
N LEU A 41 1.54 -4.99 -5.55
CA LEU A 41 0.34 -4.22 -5.86
C LEU A 41 -0.85 -5.18 -5.89
N LEU A 42 -1.80 -5.01 -4.96
CA LEU A 42 -2.97 -5.86 -4.84
C LEU A 42 -4.21 -5.24 -5.49
N GLY A 43 -4.27 -3.91 -5.55
CA GLY A 43 -5.39 -3.19 -6.15
C GLY A 43 -5.16 -1.70 -6.25
N TRP A 44 -5.90 -1.09 -7.17
CA TRP A 44 -5.93 0.34 -7.42
C TRP A 44 -7.36 0.74 -7.78
N ASP A 45 -7.87 1.79 -7.16
CA ASP A 45 -9.12 2.43 -7.51
C ASP A 45 -8.91 3.96 -7.54
N ASP A 46 -9.44 4.62 -8.55
CA ASP A 46 -9.35 6.08 -8.71
C ASP A 46 -10.65 6.58 -9.30
N ASP A 47 -11.53 7.02 -8.41
CA ASP A 47 -12.82 7.64 -8.72
C ASP A 47 -12.69 9.10 -9.16
N GLY A 48 -11.46 9.65 -9.19
CA GLY A 48 -11.15 11.04 -9.48
C GLY A 48 -10.93 11.91 -8.24
N ASP A 49 -11.53 11.57 -7.10
CA ASP A 49 -11.51 12.38 -5.89
C ASP A 49 -10.64 11.75 -4.79
N THR A 50 -10.90 10.47 -4.48
CA THR A 50 -10.29 9.73 -3.37
C THR A 50 -9.64 8.43 -3.82
N PRO A 51 -8.47 8.48 -4.51
CA PRO A 51 -7.81 7.28 -4.99
C PRO A 51 -7.37 6.37 -3.83
N ILE A 52 -7.52 5.06 -4.04
CA ILE A 52 -7.17 4.01 -3.10
C ILE A 52 -6.10 3.12 -3.72
N LEU A 53 -4.98 2.94 -3.01
CA LEU A 53 -3.91 2.01 -3.38
C LEU A 53 -3.82 0.90 -2.34
N ALA A 54 -4.04 -0.35 -2.75
CA ALA A 54 -3.89 -1.52 -1.91
C ALA A 54 -2.56 -2.24 -2.21
N LEU A 55 -1.72 -2.37 -1.18
CA LEU A 55 -0.44 -3.07 -1.23
C LEU A 55 -0.42 -4.28 -0.30
N GLU A 56 0.52 -5.19 -0.53
CA GLU A 56 0.82 -6.31 0.37
C GLU A 56 0.95 -5.85 1.83
N ASP A 57 0.27 -6.57 2.72
CA ASP A 57 0.35 -6.32 4.15
C ASP A 57 1.61 -6.97 4.74
N LEU A 58 2.56 -6.11 5.14
CA LEU A 58 3.83 -6.52 5.75
C LEU A 58 3.85 -6.31 7.28
N SER A 59 2.69 -6.11 7.91
CA SER A 59 2.58 -5.94 9.38
C SER A 59 3.08 -7.18 10.17
N GLY A 60 3.08 -8.36 9.55
CA GLY A 60 3.63 -9.59 10.09
C GLY A 60 5.10 -9.86 9.76
N ALA A 61 5.75 -9.01 8.95
CA ALA A 61 7.12 -9.23 8.50
C ALA A 61 8.15 -9.01 9.62
N HIS A 62 9.35 -9.55 9.42
CA HIS A 62 10.50 -9.25 10.28
C HIS A 62 11.10 -7.90 9.89
N TRP A 63 10.99 -6.95 10.80
CA TRP A 63 11.56 -5.61 10.66
C TRP A 63 12.81 -5.53 11.55
N PRO A 64 14.03 -5.45 10.97
CA PRO A 64 15.23 -5.40 11.77
C PRO A 64 15.24 -4.12 12.64
N PRO A 65 15.93 -4.12 13.79
CA PRO A 65 16.01 -2.97 14.68
C PRO A 65 16.36 -1.64 13.97
N PRO A 66 15.88 -0.49 14.49
CA PRO A 66 15.11 -0.32 15.73
C PRO A 66 13.61 -0.64 15.60
N TRP A 67 13.13 -1.02 14.42
CA TRP A 67 11.70 -1.09 14.11
C TRP A 67 11.09 -2.46 14.48
N GLY A 68 11.17 -2.87 15.74
CA GLY A 68 10.45 -4.06 16.21
C GLY A 68 8.97 -3.77 16.47
N ARG A 69 8.14 -4.80 16.69
CA ARG A 69 6.74 -4.67 17.15
C ARG A 69 6.56 -3.80 18.41
N HIS A 70 7.64 -3.53 19.13
CA HIS A 70 7.66 -2.67 20.32
C HIS A 70 7.71 -1.16 20.00
N HIS A 71 7.84 -0.76 18.73
CA HIS A 71 8.04 0.63 18.29
C HIS A 71 6.90 1.17 17.40
N ILE A 72 5.79 0.44 17.21
CA ILE A 72 4.63 0.83 16.40
C ILE A 72 3.44 1.15 17.31
#